data_AF-A0A7V9K9B3-F1
#
_entry.id   AF-A0A7V9K9B3-F1
#
_cell.length_a   1.000
_cell.length_b   1.000
_cell.length_c   1.000
_cell.angle_alpha   90.00
_cell.angle_beta   90.00
_cell.angle_gamma   90.00
#
_symmetry.space_group_name_H-M   'P 1'
#
loop_
_entity.id
_entity.type
_entity.pdbx_description
1 polymer ?
#
loop_
_entity_poly.entity_id
_entity_poly.type
_entity_poly.pdbx_seq_one_letter_code
_entity_poly.pdbx_strand_id
1 'polypeptide(L)'
;MRLGEEEAGAWLYGNHGSADVRERLHVLAGQLSRAYRWRKDAAAWFVLTGDVPFVKPLNVRVRLNSSANVCSYLDAPYDLEDPHTIVETAEITIVAEPWVDAEAVAKAYRDATRQLRAGGSAAKSGDNRKKNHRTLDAIRFAARHIRESGRIEWPEITARWNAEQNNNPERRYKSRNTLRQALARFLQPRYGSPTFMPYESEPWQRQREAATARKDMRIRSYGSPETSDSVISEGPRDWLE
;
A
#
# COMPACT_ATOMS: atom_id res chain seq x y z
N MET A 1 -12.65 27.80 -26.45
CA MET A 1 -11.19 27.93 -26.46
C MET A 1 -10.62 26.66 -25.85
N ARG A 2 -9.76 25.93 -26.55
CA ARG A 2 -9.06 24.74 -26.02
C ARG A 2 -7.72 25.20 -25.49
N LEU A 3 -7.37 24.78 -24.28
CA LEU A 3 -6.09 25.11 -23.68
C LEU A 3 -4.99 24.17 -24.19
N GLY A 4 -3.77 24.67 -24.30
CA GLY A 4 -2.60 23.80 -24.50
C GLY A 4 -2.33 22.91 -23.28
N GLU A 5 -1.51 21.87 -23.44
CA GLU A 5 -1.21 20.94 -22.34
C GLU A 5 -0.63 21.64 -21.10
N GLU A 6 0.28 22.59 -21.29
CA GLU A 6 0.90 23.32 -20.18
C GLU A 6 -0.11 24.23 -19.47
N GLU A 7 -0.94 24.95 -20.21
CA GLU A 7 -1.98 25.83 -19.67
C GLU A 7 -3.02 25.02 -18.90
N ALA A 8 -3.50 23.90 -19.46
CA ALA A 8 -4.43 22.99 -18.79
C ALA A 8 -3.80 22.38 -17.53
N GLY A 9 -2.52 21.99 -17.58
CA GLY A 9 -1.78 21.53 -16.42
C GLY A 9 -1.68 22.58 -15.32
N ALA A 10 -1.39 23.83 -15.68
CA ALA A 10 -1.35 24.95 -14.74
C ALA A 10 -2.74 25.23 -14.13
N TRP A 11 -3.80 25.04 -14.91
CA TRP A 11 -5.18 25.22 -14.47
C TRP A 11 -5.62 24.13 -13.47
N LEU A 12 -5.29 22.86 -13.74
CA LEU A 12 -5.70 21.73 -12.90
C LEU A 12 -4.87 21.61 -11.62
N TYR A 13 -3.55 21.78 -11.74
CA TYR A 13 -2.60 21.48 -10.65
C TYR A 13 -1.91 22.71 -10.07
N GLY A 14 -2.05 23.86 -10.73
CA GLY A 14 -1.67 25.15 -10.18
C GLY A 14 -2.83 25.82 -9.43
N ASN A 15 -2.68 27.11 -9.19
CA ASN A 15 -3.69 27.94 -8.54
C ASN A 15 -4.28 28.97 -9.51
N HIS A 16 -4.40 28.58 -10.79
CA HIS A 16 -4.95 29.43 -11.83
C HIS A 16 -6.47 29.27 -11.94
N GLY A 17 -7.16 30.37 -12.22
CA GLY A 17 -8.62 30.41 -12.38
C GLY A 17 -9.36 30.83 -11.10
N SER A 18 -10.57 31.37 -11.29
CA SER A 18 -11.47 31.67 -10.18
C SER A 18 -12.03 30.39 -9.54
N ALA A 19 -12.37 30.47 -8.24
CA ALA A 19 -12.93 29.35 -7.49
C ALA A 19 -14.19 28.77 -8.17
N ASP A 20 -15.09 29.65 -8.62
CA ASP A 20 -16.33 29.26 -9.31
C ASP A 20 -16.09 28.42 -10.56
N VAL A 21 -15.10 28.78 -11.39
CA VAL A 21 -14.82 28.04 -12.62
C VAL A 21 -14.21 26.67 -12.29
N ARG A 22 -13.39 26.58 -11.23
CA ARG A 22 -12.84 25.30 -10.75
C ARG A 22 -13.93 24.39 -10.20
N GLU A 23 -14.88 24.94 -9.46
CA GLU A 23 -16.03 24.18 -8.96
C GLU A 23 -16.87 23.63 -10.11
N ARG A 24 -17.21 24.47 -11.10
CA ARG A 24 -17.94 24.03 -12.31
C ARG A 24 -17.18 22.93 -13.06
N LEU A 25 -15.86 23.08 -13.22
CA LEU A 25 -15.02 22.06 -13.84
C LEU A 25 -15.06 20.75 -13.05
N HIS A 26 -14.98 20.78 -11.72
CA HIS A 26 -15.09 19.59 -10.89
C HIS A 26 -16.45 18.89 -11.00
N VAL A 27 -17.54 19.66 -11.08
CA VAL A 27 -18.89 19.11 -11.30
C VAL A 27 -18.98 18.41 -12.66
N LEU A 28 -18.56 19.09 -13.73
CA LEU A 28 -18.57 18.53 -15.09
C LEU A 28 -17.67 17.29 -15.21
N ALA A 29 -16.44 17.36 -14.70
CA ALA A 29 -15.53 16.22 -14.66
C ALA A 29 -16.12 15.06 -13.84
N GLY A 30 -16.86 15.36 -12.77
CA GLY A 30 -17.58 14.37 -11.98
C GLY A 30 -18.69 13.69 -12.77
N GLN A 31 -19.46 14.42 -13.57
CA GLN A 31 -20.51 13.88 -14.44
C GLN A 31 -19.92 13.00 -15.54
N LEU A 32 -18.91 13.49 -16.26
CA LEU A 32 -18.22 12.75 -17.32
C LEU A 32 -17.51 11.50 -16.79
N SER A 33 -16.88 11.59 -15.61
CA SER A 33 -16.25 10.45 -14.94
C SER A 33 -17.25 9.32 -14.66
N ARG A 34 -18.50 9.64 -14.32
CA ARG A 34 -19.56 8.63 -14.12
C ARG A 34 -20.07 8.07 -15.44
N ALA A 35 -20.30 8.94 -16.43
CA ALA A 35 -20.86 8.54 -17.72
C ALA A 35 -19.89 7.65 -18.53
N TYR A 36 -18.61 8.01 -18.55
CA TYR A 36 -17.59 7.37 -19.41
C TYR A 36 -16.55 6.57 -18.64
N ARG A 37 -16.74 6.39 -17.32
CA ARG A 37 -15.81 5.67 -16.41
C ARG A 37 -14.39 6.26 -16.40
N TRP A 38 -14.23 7.48 -16.89
CA TRP A 38 -12.96 8.20 -16.87
C TRP A 38 -12.57 8.51 -15.42
N ARG A 39 -11.27 8.62 -15.15
CA ARG A 39 -10.81 9.24 -13.90
C ARG A 39 -11.24 10.71 -13.92
N LYS A 40 -11.62 11.26 -12.76
CA LYS A 40 -12.00 12.67 -12.64
C LYS A 40 -10.95 13.62 -13.23
N ASP A 41 -9.67 13.38 -12.97
CA ASP A 41 -8.56 14.19 -13.50
C ASP A 41 -8.51 14.13 -15.04
N ALA A 42 -8.73 12.95 -15.62
CA ALA A 42 -8.73 12.75 -17.06
C ALA A 42 -9.97 13.38 -17.74
N ALA A 43 -11.13 13.33 -17.06
CA ALA A 43 -12.33 14.01 -17.51
C ALA A 43 -12.17 15.55 -17.45
N ALA A 44 -11.53 16.07 -16.41
CA ALA A 44 -11.22 17.49 -16.31
C ALA A 44 -10.22 17.93 -17.39
N TRP A 45 -9.22 17.10 -17.68
CA TRP A 45 -8.30 17.32 -18.80
C TRP A 45 -9.04 17.42 -20.13
N PHE A 46 -9.93 16.47 -20.44
CA PHE A 46 -10.77 16.51 -21.63
C PHE A 46 -11.59 17.79 -21.76
N VAL A 47 -12.19 18.27 -20.67
CA VAL A 47 -12.97 19.52 -20.69
C VAL A 47 -12.09 20.72 -21.07
N LEU A 48 -10.82 20.73 -20.65
CA LEU A 48 -9.91 21.84 -20.88
C LEU A 48 -9.23 21.79 -22.25
N THR A 49 -8.80 20.61 -22.70
CA THR A 49 -8.00 20.46 -23.93
C THR A 49 -8.81 19.92 -25.11
N GLY A 50 -9.91 19.22 -24.86
CA GLY A 50 -10.66 18.47 -25.86
C GLY A 50 -10.07 17.10 -26.19
N ASP A 51 -8.98 16.69 -25.54
CA ASP A 51 -8.33 15.41 -25.80
C ASP A 51 -9.04 14.28 -25.06
N VAL A 52 -9.51 13.29 -25.82
CA VAL A 52 -10.24 12.15 -25.27
C VAL A 52 -9.27 11.28 -24.48
N PRO A 53 -9.51 11.06 -23.18
CA PRO A 53 -8.60 10.28 -22.37
C PRO A 53 -8.70 8.81 -22.72
N PHE A 54 -7.57 8.10 -22.64
CA PHE A 54 -7.57 6.66 -22.83
C PHE A 54 -8.41 5.96 -21.76
N VAL A 55 -9.45 5.25 -22.18
CA VAL A 55 -10.20 4.35 -21.32
C VAL A 55 -9.39 3.08 -21.20
N LYS A 56 -8.92 2.76 -19.99
CA LYS A 56 -8.24 1.48 -19.76
C LYS A 56 -9.25 0.35 -20.03
N PRO A 57 -9.06 -0.44 -21.09
CA PRO A 57 -10.05 -1.44 -21.48
C PRO A 57 -10.15 -2.56 -20.43
N LEU A 58 -9.09 -2.76 -19.64
CA LEU A 58 -9.01 -3.78 -18.62
C LEU A 58 -8.33 -3.22 -17.36
N ASN A 59 -8.95 -3.45 -16.20
CA ASN A 59 -8.43 -3.08 -14.90
C ASN A 59 -8.49 -4.30 -13.97
N VAL A 60 -7.34 -4.69 -13.44
CA VAL A 60 -7.23 -5.79 -12.48
C VAL A 60 -6.83 -5.21 -11.13
N ARG A 61 -7.64 -5.50 -10.12
CA ARG A 61 -7.35 -5.17 -8.73
C ARG A 61 -7.20 -6.46 -7.96
N VAL A 62 -6.13 -6.53 -7.17
CA VAL A 62 -5.90 -7.64 -6.26
C VAL A 62 -5.94 -7.06 -4.85
N ARG A 63 -6.89 -7.52 -4.06
CA ARG A 63 -6.99 -7.22 -2.64
C ARG A 63 -6.57 -8.46 -1.87
N LEU A 64 -5.70 -8.25 -0.91
CA LEU A 64 -5.30 -9.29 0.03
C LEU A 64 -6.05 -8.99 1.31
N ASN A 65 -6.91 -9.90 1.73
CA ASN A 65 -7.39 -9.89 3.09
C ASN A 65 -6.30 -10.54 3.94
N SER A 66 -5.17 -9.84 4.04
CA SER A 66 -4.15 -10.19 5.02
C SER A 66 -4.69 -9.79 6.38
N SER A 67 -4.35 -10.58 7.37
CA SER A 67 -4.66 -10.39 8.77
C SER A 67 -3.92 -9.20 9.41
N ALA A 68 -3.78 -8.07 8.71
CA ALA A 68 -3.50 -6.77 9.34
C ALA A 68 -4.56 -6.42 10.41
N ASN A 69 -5.70 -7.12 10.37
CA ASN A 69 -6.74 -7.18 11.39
C ASN A 69 -6.56 -8.33 12.40
N VAL A 70 -5.36 -8.91 12.60
CA VAL A 70 -5.13 -9.92 13.64
C VAL A 70 -5.56 -9.41 15.01
N CYS A 71 -5.35 -8.14 15.34
CA CYS A 71 -5.86 -7.60 16.60
C CYS A 71 -7.39 -7.75 16.71
N SER A 72 -8.15 -7.44 15.64
CA SER A 72 -9.62 -7.65 15.66
C SER A 72 -10.03 -9.14 15.68
N TYR A 73 -9.22 -10.04 15.11
CA TYR A 73 -9.43 -11.49 15.20
C TYR A 73 -9.02 -12.06 16.56
N LEU A 74 -8.13 -11.39 17.29
CA LEU A 74 -7.75 -11.75 18.64
C LEU A 74 -8.72 -11.19 19.69
N ASP A 75 -9.52 -10.18 19.37
CA ASP A 75 -10.54 -9.59 20.25
C ASP A 75 -11.95 -10.17 20.03
N ALA A 76 -12.20 -10.86 18.91
CA ALA A 76 -13.50 -11.48 18.65
C ALA A 76 -13.62 -12.86 19.33
N PRO A 77 -14.75 -13.16 20.02
CA PRO A 77 -15.02 -14.43 20.67
C PRO A 77 -15.45 -15.51 19.65
N TYR A 78 -14.70 -15.65 18.56
CA TYR A 78 -14.84 -16.81 17.69
C TYR A 78 -14.03 -17.95 18.30
N ASP A 79 -14.72 -19.06 18.56
CA ASP A 79 -14.14 -20.34 18.93
C ASP A 79 -13.04 -20.72 17.93
N LEU A 80 -11.79 -20.49 18.31
CA LEU A 80 -10.59 -20.89 17.58
C LEU A 80 -10.37 -22.41 17.62
N GLU A 81 -11.40 -23.19 17.98
CA GLU A 81 -11.40 -24.65 17.93
C GLU A 81 -11.46 -25.19 16.51
N ASP A 82 -11.82 -24.36 15.51
CA ASP A 82 -11.63 -24.74 14.11
C ASP A 82 -10.26 -24.27 13.60
N PRO A 83 -9.26 -25.16 13.51
CA PRO A 83 -7.93 -24.84 12.99
C PRO A 83 -7.91 -24.45 11.50
N HIS A 84 -9.06 -24.42 10.81
CA HIS A 84 -9.17 -24.21 9.37
C HIS A 84 -9.49 -22.76 8.93
N THR A 85 -9.77 -21.81 9.83
CA THR A 85 -10.43 -20.55 9.44
C THR A 85 -9.50 -19.34 9.20
N ILE A 86 -8.19 -19.43 9.49
CA ILE A 86 -7.24 -18.39 9.07
C ILE A 86 -6.82 -18.67 7.62
N VAL A 87 -7.75 -18.43 6.70
CA VAL A 87 -7.45 -18.48 5.27
C VAL A 87 -6.98 -17.09 4.86
N GLU A 88 -5.71 -16.97 4.49
CA GLU A 88 -5.24 -15.83 3.70
C GLU A 88 -6.07 -15.80 2.40
N THR A 89 -7.18 -15.06 2.38
CA THR A 89 -8.00 -14.92 1.17
C THR A 89 -7.46 -13.78 0.31
N ALA A 90 -7.29 -14.05 -0.97
CA ALA A 90 -7.04 -13.03 -1.98
C ALA A 90 -8.31 -12.83 -2.81
N GLU A 91 -8.75 -11.59 -2.94
CA GLU A 91 -9.83 -11.19 -3.84
C GLU A 91 -9.21 -10.61 -5.12
N ILE A 92 -9.53 -11.19 -6.28
CA ILE A 92 -9.15 -10.66 -7.59
C ILE A 92 -10.40 -10.07 -8.23
N THR A 93 -10.43 -8.75 -8.38
CA THR A 93 -11.49 -8.05 -9.12
C THR A 93 -10.96 -7.69 -10.51
N ILE A 94 -11.58 -8.23 -11.56
CA ILE A 94 -11.29 -7.83 -12.94
C ILE A 94 -12.48 -7.04 -13.47
N VAL A 95 -12.19 -5.85 -13.98
CA VAL A 95 -13.15 -4.96 -14.59
C VAL A 95 -12.70 -4.75 -16.03
N ALA A 96 -13.52 -5.24 -16.97
CA ALA A 96 -13.26 -5.12 -18.39
C ALA A 96 -14.35 -4.27 -19.06
N GLU A 97 -13.99 -3.58 -20.13
CA GLU A 97 -14.95 -2.99 -21.06
C GLU A 97 -15.54 -4.07 -21.97
N PRO A 98 -16.78 -3.91 -22.47
CA PRO A 98 -17.50 -4.98 -23.16
C PRO A 98 -16.87 -5.39 -24.50
N TRP A 99 -16.02 -4.55 -25.09
CA TRP A 99 -15.29 -4.85 -26.33
C TRP A 99 -13.96 -5.56 -26.10
N VAL A 100 -13.60 -5.87 -24.85
CA VAL A 100 -12.37 -6.62 -24.55
C VAL A 100 -12.57 -8.10 -24.80
N ASP A 101 -11.62 -8.69 -25.51
CA ASP A 101 -11.62 -10.13 -25.79
C ASP A 101 -11.58 -10.96 -24.49
N ALA A 102 -12.40 -12.02 -24.44
CA ALA A 102 -12.49 -12.91 -23.29
C ALA A 102 -11.14 -13.59 -22.98
N GLU A 103 -10.33 -13.88 -23.98
CA GLU A 103 -8.98 -14.43 -23.81
C GLU A 103 -8.05 -13.44 -23.09
N ALA A 104 -8.18 -12.15 -23.37
CA ALA A 104 -7.41 -11.11 -22.69
C ALA A 104 -7.79 -11.03 -21.19
N VAL A 105 -9.08 -11.11 -20.86
CA VAL A 105 -9.58 -11.18 -19.48
C VAL A 105 -9.05 -12.44 -18.77
N ALA A 106 -9.15 -13.60 -19.42
CA ALA A 106 -8.68 -14.87 -18.88
C ALA A 106 -7.15 -14.88 -18.68
N LYS A 107 -6.40 -14.30 -19.62
CA LYS A 107 -4.95 -14.12 -19.49
C LYS A 107 -4.61 -13.23 -18.30
N ALA A 108 -5.29 -12.09 -18.13
CA ALA A 108 -5.05 -11.19 -17.01
C ALA A 108 -5.38 -11.85 -15.65
N TYR A 109 -6.45 -12.65 -15.58
CA TYR A 109 -6.75 -13.46 -14.41
C TYR A 109 -5.64 -14.48 -14.10
N ARG A 110 -5.18 -15.22 -15.12
CA ARG A 110 -4.08 -16.19 -14.98
C ARG A 110 -2.79 -15.51 -14.53
N ASP A 111 -2.48 -14.33 -15.06
CA ASP A 111 -1.29 -13.56 -14.71
C ASP A 111 -1.37 -13.05 -13.27
N ALA A 112 -2.51 -12.49 -12.85
CA ALA A 112 -2.75 -12.08 -11.46
C ALA A 112 -2.66 -13.27 -10.48
N THR A 113 -3.28 -14.39 -10.83
CA THR A 113 -3.21 -15.64 -10.05
C THR A 113 -1.78 -16.17 -9.97
N ARG A 114 -1.03 -16.13 -11.08
CA ARG A 114 0.37 -16.55 -11.12
C ARG A 114 1.22 -15.68 -10.21
N GLN A 115 1.02 -14.36 -10.21
CA GLN A 115 1.75 -13.44 -9.34
C GLN A 115 1.40 -13.66 -7.86
N LEU A 116 0.13 -13.91 -7.55
CA LEU A 116 -0.31 -14.30 -6.20
C LEU A 116 0.35 -15.61 -5.75
N ARG A 117 0.44 -16.61 -6.63
CA ARG A 117 1.07 -17.91 -6.32
C ARG A 117 2.60 -17.86 -6.27
N ALA A 118 3.21 -16.99 -7.06
CA ALA A 118 4.67 -16.90 -7.17
C ALA A 118 5.31 -16.00 -6.10
N GLY A 119 4.52 -15.15 -5.43
CA GLY A 119 5.04 -14.07 -4.60
C GLY A 119 5.69 -13.00 -5.46
N GLY A 120 4.97 -11.91 -5.70
CA GLY A 120 5.33 -10.94 -6.74
C GLY A 120 6.81 -10.51 -6.76
N SER A 121 7.36 -10.45 -7.99
CA SER A 121 8.62 -9.84 -8.40
C SER A 121 9.92 -10.39 -7.78
N ALA A 122 10.65 -11.16 -8.58
CA ALA A 122 12.12 -11.37 -8.58
C ALA A 122 12.82 -11.86 -7.29
N ALA A 123 12.18 -11.92 -6.13
CA ALA A 123 12.80 -12.33 -4.88
C ALA A 123 11.92 -13.35 -4.16
N LYS A 124 12.29 -14.63 -4.29
CA LYS A 124 12.04 -15.73 -3.35
C LYS A 124 10.74 -15.63 -2.51
N SER A 125 9.74 -16.39 -2.96
CA SER A 125 8.79 -17.11 -2.10
C SER A 125 7.70 -16.27 -1.40
N GLY A 126 6.69 -15.88 -2.15
CA GLY A 126 5.34 -15.73 -1.60
C GLY A 126 4.66 -17.10 -1.60
N ASP A 127 5.03 -17.93 -0.64
CA ASP A 127 4.50 -19.29 -0.55
C ASP A 127 3.04 -19.24 -0.03
N ASN A 128 2.09 -19.16 -0.97
CA ASN A 128 0.66 -19.43 -0.71
C ASN A 128 0.39 -20.93 -0.44
N ARG A 129 1.45 -21.75 -0.34
CA ARG A 129 1.31 -23.12 0.15
C ARG A 129 0.79 -23.11 1.58
N LYS A 130 0.04 -24.17 1.91
CA LYS A 130 -0.34 -24.49 3.29
C LYS A 130 0.89 -24.30 4.18
N LYS A 131 0.79 -23.40 5.16
CA LYS A 131 1.88 -23.21 6.12
C LYS A 131 2.09 -24.53 6.87
N ASN A 132 3.34 -24.90 7.12
CA ASN A 132 3.65 -26.06 7.94
C ASN A 132 2.94 -25.93 9.30
N HIS A 133 2.33 -27.01 9.77
CA HIS A 133 1.72 -27.10 11.11
C HIS A 133 2.62 -26.53 12.22
N ARG A 134 3.93 -26.75 12.14
CA ARG A 134 4.90 -26.14 13.06
C ARG A 134 4.79 -24.61 13.12
N THR A 135 4.72 -23.95 11.97
CA THR A 135 4.66 -22.49 11.89
C THR A 135 3.32 -21.99 12.43
N LEU A 136 2.22 -22.66 12.10
CA LEU A 136 0.88 -22.32 12.60
C LEU A 136 0.80 -22.44 14.12
N ASP A 137 1.31 -23.53 14.69
CA ASP A 137 1.30 -23.74 16.13
C ASP A 137 2.18 -22.71 16.86
N ALA A 138 3.34 -22.39 16.32
CA ALA A 138 4.22 -21.36 16.89
C ALA A 138 3.59 -19.97 16.86
N ILE A 139 2.84 -19.66 15.80
CA ILE A 139 2.09 -18.41 15.68
C ILE A 139 0.93 -18.36 16.67
N ARG A 140 0.17 -19.45 16.80
CA ARG A 140 -0.92 -19.57 17.79
C ARG A 140 -0.39 -19.38 19.21
N PHE A 141 0.74 -20.01 19.52
CA PHE A 141 1.43 -19.83 20.79
C PHE A 141 1.81 -18.37 21.03
N ALA A 142 2.49 -17.73 20.07
CA ALA A 142 2.90 -16.33 20.20
C ALA A 142 1.69 -15.39 20.37
N ALA A 143 0.63 -15.60 19.59
CA ALA A 143 -0.59 -14.78 19.66
C ALA A 143 -1.30 -14.93 21.01
N ARG A 144 -1.40 -16.16 21.54
CA ARG A 144 -1.96 -16.43 22.87
C ARG A 144 -1.16 -15.70 23.95
N HIS A 145 0.16 -15.81 23.91
CA HIS A 145 1.02 -15.17 24.91
C HIS A 145 0.92 -13.64 24.87
N ILE A 146 0.85 -13.04 23.68
CA ILE A 146 0.67 -11.58 23.53
C ILE A 146 -0.67 -11.14 24.11
N ARG A 147 -1.74 -11.93 23.93
CA ARG A 147 -3.06 -11.65 24.50
C ARG A 147 -3.06 -11.71 26.04
N GLU A 148 -2.39 -12.71 26.62
CA GLU A 148 -2.34 -12.92 28.06
C GLU A 148 -1.44 -11.91 28.79
N SER A 149 -0.29 -11.57 28.21
CA SER A 149 0.71 -10.71 28.85
C SER A 149 0.53 -9.22 28.55
N GLY A 150 -0.15 -8.88 27.45
CA GLY A 150 -0.27 -7.52 26.92
C GLY A 150 1.06 -6.91 26.47
N ARG A 151 2.15 -7.70 26.41
CA ARG A 151 3.51 -7.24 26.08
C ARG A 151 4.17 -8.16 25.05
N ILE A 152 4.99 -7.59 24.18
CA ILE A 152 5.67 -8.33 23.11
C ILE A 152 7.16 -8.44 23.42
N GLU A 153 7.53 -9.41 24.25
CA GLU A 153 8.93 -9.74 24.56
C GLU A 153 9.39 -10.96 23.75
N TRP A 154 9.83 -10.73 22.51
CA TRP A 154 10.20 -11.80 21.57
C TRP A 154 11.21 -12.84 22.09
N PRO A 155 12.27 -12.46 22.83
CA PRO A 155 13.18 -13.43 23.41
C PRO A 155 12.49 -14.37 24.39
N GLU A 156 11.59 -13.85 25.23
CA GLU A 156 10.83 -14.63 26.20
C GLU A 156 9.84 -15.58 25.50
N ILE A 157 9.06 -15.07 24.54
CA ILE A 157 8.12 -15.88 23.76
C ILE A 157 8.86 -17.03 23.06
N THR A 158 10.02 -16.74 22.47
CA THR A 158 10.82 -17.77 21.79
C THR A 158 11.38 -18.80 22.78
N ALA A 159 11.83 -18.38 23.95
CA ALA A 159 12.34 -19.27 24.99
C ALA A 159 11.24 -20.19 25.53
N ARG A 160 10.06 -19.64 25.83
CA ARG A 160 8.90 -20.41 26.29
C ARG A 160 8.45 -21.43 25.24
N TRP A 161 8.32 -21.00 23.97
CA TRP A 161 8.03 -21.93 22.87
C TRP A 161 9.06 -23.08 22.81
N ASN A 162 10.35 -22.77 22.85
CA ASN A 162 11.40 -23.79 22.77
C ASN A 162 11.41 -24.76 23.96
N ALA A 163 11.01 -24.29 25.16
CA ALA A 163 10.84 -25.11 26.35
C ALA A 163 9.64 -26.06 26.23
N GLU A 164 8.52 -25.63 25.66
CA GLU A 164 7.37 -26.51 25.39
C GLU A 164 7.69 -27.58 24.35
N GLN A 165 8.63 -27.31 23.43
CA GLN A 165 9.07 -28.27 22.42
C GLN A 165 10.24 -29.17 22.90
N ASN A 166 10.38 -29.42 24.21
CA ASN A 166 11.45 -30.28 24.77
C ASN A 166 11.49 -31.69 24.14
N ASN A 167 10.32 -32.25 23.85
CA ASN A 167 10.20 -33.58 23.27
C ASN A 167 10.31 -33.58 21.73
N ASN A 168 10.43 -32.41 21.09
CA ASN A 168 10.50 -32.30 19.64
C ASN A 168 11.48 -31.18 19.19
N PRO A 169 12.80 -31.46 19.20
CA PRO A 169 13.84 -30.47 18.91
C PRO A 169 13.71 -29.84 17.52
N GLU A 170 13.15 -30.55 16.55
CA GLU A 170 12.95 -30.05 15.19
C GLU A 170 11.97 -28.87 15.13
N ARG A 171 11.09 -28.72 16.13
CA ARG A 171 10.12 -27.62 16.20
C ARG A 171 10.70 -26.34 16.82
N ARG A 172 11.90 -26.41 17.42
CA ARG A 172 12.57 -25.28 18.08
C ARG A 172 13.14 -24.27 17.10
N TYR A 173 13.02 -22.99 17.44
CA TYR A 173 13.66 -21.91 16.69
C TYR A 173 15.08 -21.69 17.21
N LYS A 174 16.06 -21.70 16.31
CA LYS A 174 17.48 -21.56 16.65
C LYS A 174 17.86 -20.14 17.09
N SER A 175 17.08 -19.13 16.71
CA SER A 175 17.36 -17.73 17.03
C SER A 175 16.13 -17.05 17.62
N ARG A 176 16.38 -16.15 18.56
CA ARG A 176 15.41 -15.23 19.18
C ARG A 176 14.55 -14.45 18.17
N ASN A 177 15.06 -14.27 16.95
CA ASN A 177 14.39 -13.52 15.90
C ASN A 177 13.62 -14.39 14.91
N THR A 178 13.82 -15.71 14.89
CA THR A 178 13.21 -16.56 13.86
C THR A 178 11.70 -16.69 14.05
N LEU A 179 11.23 -16.79 15.30
CA LEU A 179 9.80 -16.78 15.60
C LEU A 179 9.17 -15.43 15.24
N ARG A 180 9.83 -14.31 15.59
CA ARG A 180 9.41 -12.96 15.18
C ARG A 180 9.30 -12.84 13.67
N GLN A 181 10.30 -13.32 12.93
CA GLN A 181 10.29 -13.30 11.46
C GLN A 181 9.21 -14.21 10.88
N ALA A 182 8.95 -15.37 11.50
CA ALA A 182 7.89 -16.27 11.09
C ALA A 182 6.52 -15.62 11.27
N LEU A 183 6.27 -15.00 12.43
CA LEU A 183 5.04 -14.24 12.66
C LEU A 183 4.95 -13.04 11.71
N ALA A 184 6.01 -12.24 11.59
CA ALA A 184 5.99 -11.06 10.70
C ALA A 184 5.71 -11.43 9.24
N ARG A 185 6.29 -12.52 8.73
CA ARG A 185 6.02 -13.02 7.37
C ARG A 185 4.61 -13.59 7.23
N PHE A 186 4.03 -14.13 8.30
CA PHE A 186 2.66 -14.60 8.31
C PHE A 186 1.65 -13.46 8.35
N LEU A 187 1.94 -12.39 9.10
CA LEU A 187 1.06 -11.21 9.21
C LEU A 187 1.19 -10.26 8.00
N GLN A 188 2.38 -10.20 7.42
CA GLN A 188 2.70 -9.32 6.30
C GLN A 188 3.26 -10.15 5.13
N PRO A 189 2.41 -10.98 4.49
CA PRO A 189 2.84 -11.63 3.29
C PRO A 189 3.14 -10.54 2.24
N ARG A 190 4.41 -10.48 1.82
CA ARG A 190 4.88 -9.50 0.84
C ARG A 190 4.54 -9.99 -0.54
N TYR A 191 3.57 -9.36 -1.18
CA TYR A 191 3.31 -9.56 -2.60
C TYR A 191 3.66 -8.29 -3.35
N GLY A 192 4.46 -8.43 -4.41
CA GLY A 192 4.60 -7.37 -5.39
C GLY A 192 3.26 -7.18 -6.11
N SER A 193 2.80 -5.93 -6.21
CA SER A 193 1.70 -5.58 -7.10
C SER A 193 2.01 -6.08 -8.51
N PRO A 194 1.00 -6.54 -9.27
CA PRO A 194 1.18 -6.86 -10.67
C PRO A 194 1.89 -5.74 -11.42
N THR A 195 3.07 -6.02 -11.97
CA THR A 195 3.70 -5.11 -12.93
C THR A 195 3.00 -5.30 -14.27
N PHE A 196 1.92 -4.55 -14.49
CA PHE A 196 1.43 -4.35 -15.84
C PHE A 196 2.46 -3.51 -16.59
N MET A 197 2.60 -3.71 -17.91
CA MET A 197 3.40 -2.78 -18.71
C MET A 197 2.91 -1.37 -18.39
N PRO A 198 3.80 -0.45 -18.00
CA PRO A 198 3.41 0.92 -17.80
C PRO A 198 2.83 1.39 -19.13
N TYR A 199 1.55 1.73 -19.11
CA TYR A 199 0.98 2.50 -20.21
C TYR A 199 1.78 3.80 -20.30
N GLU A 200 1.99 4.28 -21.53
CA GLU A 200 2.55 5.62 -21.72
C GLU A 200 1.80 6.60 -20.83
N SER A 201 2.54 7.43 -20.11
CA SER A 201 1.95 8.36 -19.18
C SER A 201 1.12 9.37 -19.96
N GLU A 202 -0.19 9.38 -19.69
CA GLU A 202 -1.11 10.32 -20.30
C GLU A 202 -0.61 11.75 -20.05
N PRO A 203 -0.85 12.71 -20.96
CA PRO A 203 -0.42 14.10 -20.80
C PRO A 203 -0.76 14.68 -19.42
N TRP A 204 -1.97 14.41 -18.91
CA TRP A 204 -2.40 14.87 -17.59
C TRP A 204 -1.60 14.26 -16.43
N GLN A 205 -1.10 13.02 -16.57
CA GLN A 205 -0.26 12.36 -15.58
C GLN A 205 1.11 13.02 -15.54
N ARG A 206 1.71 13.27 -16.72
CA ARG A 206 3.00 13.99 -16.83
C ARG A 206 2.91 15.37 -16.19
N GLN A 207 1.83 16.11 -16.44
CA GLN A 207 1.62 17.42 -15.82
C GLN A 207 1.40 17.34 -14.31
N ARG A 208 0.68 16.33 -13.81
CA ARG A 208 0.50 16.12 -12.37
C ARG A 208 1.82 15.78 -11.66
N GLU A 209 2.62 14.91 -12.26
CA GLU A 209 3.95 14.53 -11.77
C GLU A 209 4.88 15.75 -11.77
N ALA A 210 4.88 16.54 -12.84
CA ALA A 210 5.64 17.79 -12.92
C ALA A 210 5.20 18.80 -11.85
N ALA A 211 3.90 18.97 -11.63
CA ALA A 211 3.38 19.85 -10.59
C ALA A 211 3.76 19.37 -9.18
N THR A 212 3.74 18.06 -8.93
CA THR A 212 4.17 17.47 -7.66
C THR A 212 5.66 17.69 -7.45
N ALA A 213 6.50 17.44 -8.46
CA ALA A 213 7.94 17.69 -8.42
C ALA A 213 8.27 19.17 -8.14
N ARG A 214 7.56 20.11 -8.79
CA ARG A 214 7.70 21.56 -8.52
C ARG A 214 7.35 21.90 -7.07
N LYS A 215 6.28 21.31 -6.52
CA LYS A 215 5.87 21.50 -5.12
C LYS A 215 6.92 20.96 -4.15
N ASP A 216 7.48 19.78 -4.43
CA ASP A 216 8.52 19.17 -3.61
C ASP A 216 9.82 19.98 -3.62
N MET A 217 10.24 20.49 -4.80
CA MET A 217 11.38 21.41 -4.91
C MET A 217 11.14 22.68 -4.09
N ARG A 218 9.93 23.25 -4.16
CA ARG A 218 9.56 24.44 -3.37
C ARG A 218 9.62 24.16 -1.88
N ILE A 219 9.10 23.03 -1.41
CA ILE A 219 9.16 22.65 0.01
C ILE A 219 10.62 22.49 0.46
N ARG A 220 11.49 21.86 -0.36
CA ARG A 220 12.92 21.74 -0.06
C ARG A 220 13.62 23.10 0.00
N SER A 221 13.29 24.04 -0.88
CA SER A 221 13.91 25.37 -0.88
C SER A 221 13.49 26.24 0.31
N TYR A 222 12.34 25.97 0.93
CA TYR A 222 11.90 26.64 2.17
C TYR A 222 12.26 25.85 3.44
N GLY A 223 12.82 24.64 3.29
CA GLY A 223 12.98 23.64 4.33
C GLY A 223 14.42 23.17 4.48
N SER A 224 15.34 24.11 4.70
CA SER A 224 16.46 23.88 5.61
C SER A 224 16.59 25.15 6.44
N PRO A 225 15.90 25.26 7.60
CA PRO A 225 16.40 26.15 8.61
C PRO A 225 17.77 25.57 8.98
N GLU A 226 18.82 26.14 8.39
CA GLU A 226 20.12 26.11 9.06
C GLU A 226 19.81 26.43 10.51
N THR A 227 20.13 25.47 11.37
CA THR A 227 20.36 25.68 12.79
C THR A 227 21.19 26.94 12.88
N SER A 228 20.48 28.06 13.03
CA SER A 228 21.07 29.31 13.44
C SER A 228 21.58 28.98 14.82
N ASP A 229 22.88 28.71 14.90
CA ASP A 229 23.64 28.72 16.13
C ASP A 229 23.31 30.06 16.79
N SER A 230 22.31 30.03 17.65
CA SER A 230 22.13 31.00 18.70
C SER A 230 23.36 30.83 19.58
N VAL A 231 24.42 31.54 19.20
CA VAL A 231 25.52 31.92 20.08
C VAL A 231 24.84 32.67 21.22
N ILE A 232 24.55 31.94 22.28
CA ILE A 232 24.23 32.51 23.58
C ILE A 232 25.51 33.20 24.00
N SER A 233 25.57 34.51 23.76
CA SER A 233 26.53 35.40 24.39
C SER A 233 26.21 35.38 25.89
N GLU A 234 26.93 34.54 26.63
CA GLU A 234 27.05 34.67 28.07
C GLU A 234 27.72 36.02 28.36
N GLY A 235 26.93 37.00 28.78
CA GLY A 235 27.45 38.21 29.38
C GLY A 235 28.10 37.89 30.74
N PRO A 236 29.22 38.52 31.10
CA PRO A 236 29.85 38.30 32.40
C PRO A 236 28.91 38.79 33.53
N ARG A 237 28.61 37.88 34.45
CA ARG A 237 28.01 38.19 35.76
C ARG A 237 29.11 38.70 36.67
N ASP A 238 29.21 40.02 36.82
CA ASP A 238 29.95 40.62 37.92
C ASP A 238 29.15 40.45 39.22
N TRP A 239 29.71 39.69 40.14
CA TRP A 239 29.36 39.65 41.55
C TRP A 239 30.55 40.18 42.35
N LEU A 240 30.28 41.13 43.25
CA LEU A 240 31.11 41.63 44.37
C LEU A 240 32.22 42.65 44.01
N GLU A 241 31.97 43.94 44.26
CA GLU A 241 32.27 44.64 45.54
C GLU A 241 31.35 45.86 45.71
#